data_AF-A0A0D7E6H7-F1
#
_entry.id   AF-A0A0D7E6H7-F1
#
_cell.length_a   1.000
_cell.length_b   1.000
_cell.length_c   1.000
_cell.angle_alpha   90.00
_cell.angle_beta   90.00
_cell.angle_gamma   90.00
#
_symmetry.space_group_name_H-M   'P 1'
#
loop_
_entity.id
_entity.type
_entity.pdbx_description
1 polymer ?
#
loop_
_entity_poly.entity_id
_entity_poly.type
_entity_poly.pdbx_seq_one_letter_code
_entity_poly.pdbx_strand_id
1 'polypeptide(L)' 'MTYALTCDGTVSVDAGGAPLCSGGWVLVQLPEQFDPSQLDPAVLAQVFGIGFTLVTTVLLIGIGCKAVLDFLKHA' A
#
# COMPACT_ATOMS: atom_id res chain seq x y z
N MET A 1 -4.13 2.33 -24.06
CA MET A 1 -3.77 0.91 -23.88
C MET A 1 -2.28 0.80 -24.15
N THR A 2 -1.50 0.50 -23.11
CA THR A 2 -0.04 0.42 -23.19
C THR A 2 0.34 -1.06 -23.19
N TYR A 3 1.16 -1.46 -24.16
CA TYR A 3 1.66 -2.83 -24.27
C TYR A 3 3.16 -2.80 -24.00
N ALA A 4 3.64 -3.76 -23.22
CA ALA A 4 5.07 -3.97 -23.01
C ALA A 4 5.53 -5.17 -23.85
N LEU A 5 6.70 -5.03 -24.46
CA LEU A 5 7.38 -6.13 -25.11
C LEU A 5 8.12 -6.92 -24.01
N THR A 6 7.73 -8.17 -23.78
CA THR A 6 8.37 -9.05 -22.79
C THR A 6 9.01 -10.24 -23.49
N CYS A 7 10.14 -10.72 -22.98
CA CYS A 7 10.76 -11.94 -23.47
C CYS A 7 10.16 -13.15 -22.74
N ASP A 8 9.66 -14.14 -23.49
CA ASP A 8 9.31 -15.45 -22.95
C ASP A 8 10.57 -16.31 -22.80
N GLY A 9 11.38 -15.98 -21.79
CA GLY A 9 12.68 -16.55 -21.55
C GLY A 9 13.64 -15.59 -20.87
N THR A 10 14.93 -15.78 -21.09
CA THR A 10 15.99 -14.93 -20.54
C THR A 10 16.36 -13.83 -21.53
N VAL A 11 16.38 -12.58 -21.06
CA VAL A 11 16.92 -11.45 -21.82
C VAL A 11 18.44 -11.41 -21.63
N SER A 12 19.18 -11.38 -22.74
CA SER A 12 20.61 -11.09 -22.77
C SER A 12 20.86 -9.88 -23.67
N VAL A 13 22.08 -9.32 -23.63
CA VAL A 13 22.44 -8.15 -24.44
C VAL A 13 23.60 -8.56 -25.34
N ASP A 14 23.48 -8.27 -26.63
CA ASP A 14 24.54 -8.55 -27.60
C ASP A 14 25.71 -7.55 -27.50
N ALA A 15 26.78 -7.80 -28.27
CA ALA A 15 27.95 -6.92 -28.31
C ALA A 15 27.65 -5.51 -28.87
N GLY A 16 26.50 -5.33 -29.54
CA GLY A 16 25.99 -4.06 -30.05
C GLY A 16 25.02 -3.34 -29.11
N GLY A 17 24.72 -3.92 -27.94
CA GLY A 17 23.78 -3.35 -26.97
C GLY A 17 22.31 -3.67 -27.22
N ALA A 18 21.99 -4.53 -28.20
CA ALA A 18 20.62 -4.92 -28.50
C ALA A 18 20.14 -6.03 -27.55
N PRO A 19 18.88 -5.96 -27.05
CA PRO A 19 18.32 -7.01 -26.23
C PRO A 19 17.99 -8.24 -27.10
N LEU A 20 18.56 -9.38 -26.74
CA LEU A 20 18.24 -10.70 -27.29
C LEU A 20 17.31 -11.42 -26.33
N CYS A 21 16.34 -12.13 -26.88
CA CYS A 21 15.48 -13.03 -26.12
C CYS A 21 15.87 -14.47 -26.46
N SER A 22 16.05 -15.34 -25.45
CA SER A 22 16.34 -16.76 -25.69
C SER A 22 15.13 -17.53 -26.22
N GLY A 23 13.93 -17.00 -26.01
CA GLY A 23 12.67 -17.47 -26.59
C GLY A 23 12.09 -16.45 -27.58
N GLY A 24 10.78 -16.20 -27.48
CA GLY A 24 10.05 -15.26 -28.32
C GLY A 24 9.75 -13.93 -27.62
N TRP A 25 9.70 -12.84 -28.39
CA TRP A 25 9.14 -11.58 -27.91
C TRP A 25 7.61 -11.66 -27.95
N VAL A 26 6.98 -11.41 -26.81
CA VAL A 26 5.53 -11.39 -26.68
C VAL A 26 5.07 -10.02 -26.21
N LEU A 27 3.93 -9.57 -26.74
CA LEU A 27 3.26 -8.34 -26.34
C LEU A 27 2.34 -8.66 -25.17
N VAL A 28 2.66 -8.12 -24.00
CA VAL A 28 1.82 -8.25 -22.82
C VAL A 28 1.11 -6.92 -22.59
N GLN A 29 -0.19 -6.99 -22.38
CA GLN A 29 -0.96 -5.81 -21.98
C GLN A 29 -0.47 -5.39 -20.60
N LEU A 30 0.09 -4.18 -20.53
CA LEU A 30 0.54 -3.66 -19.25
C LEU A 30 -0.71 -3.26 -18.46
N PRO A 31 -0.88 -3.77 -17.22
CA PRO A 31 -1.95 -3.29 -16.37
C PRO A 31 -1.79 -1.78 -16.17
N GLU A 32 -2.92 -1.08 -16.08
CA GLU A 32 -2.92 0.35 -15.83
C GLU A 32 -2.12 0.64 -14.56
N GLN A 33 -1.10 1.50 -14.68
CA GLN A 33 -0.27 1.84 -13.54
C GLN A 33 -1.08 2.67 -12.54
N PHE A 34 -0.85 2.42 -11.27
CA PHE A 34 -1.51 3.18 -10.21
C PHE A 34 -1.13 4.66 -10.29
N ASP A 35 -2.12 5.53 -10.50
CA ASP A 35 -1.95 6.97 -10.48
C ASP A 35 -2.38 7.52 -9.10
N PRO A 36 -1.44 8.01 -8.27
CA PRO A 36 -1.77 8.56 -6.94
C PRO A 36 -2.66 9.81 -7.01
N SER A 37 -2.74 10.47 -8.17
CA SER A 37 -3.61 11.63 -8.40
C SER A 37 -5.10 11.26 -8.39
N GLN A 38 -5.42 9.98 -8.59
CA GLN A 38 -6.79 9.44 -8.53
C GLN A 38 -7.26 9.13 -7.10
N LEU A 39 -6.37 9.21 -6.11
CA LEU A 39 -6.76 9.03 -4.71
C LEU A 39 -7.51 10.26 -4.21
N ASP A 40 -8.72 10.06 -3.68
CA ASP A 40 -9.44 11.09 -2.94
C ASP A 40 -8.75 11.35 -1.58
N PRO A 41 -8.20 12.56 -1.35
CA PRO A 41 -7.55 12.89 -0.09
C PRO A 41 -8.48 12.78 1.12
N ALA A 42 -9.78 13.03 0.95
CA ALA A 42 -10.77 12.95 2.03
C ALA A 42 -10.96 11.50 2.48
N VAL A 43 -11.08 10.58 1.53
CA VAL A 43 -11.17 9.13 1.82
C VAL A 43 -9.90 8.67 2.51
N LEU A 44 -8.72 9.09 2.02
CA LEU A 44 -7.44 8.71 2.61
C LEU A 44 -7.29 9.19 4.07
N ALA A 45 -7.74 10.42 4.35
CA ALA A 45 -7.75 10.97 5.69
C ALA A 45 -8.72 10.21 6.61
N GLN A 46 -9.88 9.78 6.10
CA GLN A 46 -10.85 9.00 6.86
C GLN A 46 -10.28 7.63 7.26
N VAL A 47 -9.74 6.85 6.32
CA VAL A 47 -9.17 5.53 6.65
C VAL A 47 -7.98 5.64 7.60
N PHE A 48 -7.13 6.67 7.45
CA PHE A 48 -6.06 6.93 8.40
C PHE A 48 -6.60 7.28 9.80
N GLY A 49 -7.60 8.16 9.87
CA GLY A 49 -8.22 8.58 11.14
C GLY A 49 -8.89 7.44 11.89
N ILE A 50 -9.55 6.51 11.19
CA ILE A 50 -10.17 5.32 11.81
C ILE A 50 -9.14 4.51 12.59
N GLY A 51 -7.94 4.32 12.03
CA GLY A 51 -6.85 3.60 12.70
C GLY A 51 -6.45 4.24 14.03
N PHE A 52 -6.28 5.56 14.07
CA PHE A 52 -5.96 6.28 15.30
C PHE A 52 -7.10 6.24 16.32
N THR A 53 -8.34 6.39 15.85
CA THR A 53 -9.53 6.39 16.72
C THR A 53 -9.65 5.07 17.50
N LEU A 54 -9.35 3.93 16.86
CA LEU A 54 -9.36 2.63 17.51
C LEU A 54 -8.35 2.57 18.66
N VAL A 55 -7.12 3.04 18.45
CA VAL A 55 -6.09 3.07 19.50
C VAL A 55 -6.49 4.01 20.64
N THR A 56 -6.98 5.21 20.31
CA THR A 56 -7.37 6.21 21.30
C THR A 56 -8.52 5.72 22.20
N THR A 57 -9.53 5.04 21.63
CA THR A 57 -10.67 4.54 22.41
C THR A 57 -10.25 3.54 23.50
N VAL A 58 -9.39 2.57 23.16
CA VAL A 58 -8.89 1.57 24.12
C VAL A 58 -8.09 2.25 25.24
N LEU A 59 -7.24 3.23 24.89
CA LEU A 59 -6.47 4.01 25.85
C LEU A 59 -7.36 4.80 26.82
N LEU A 60 -8.36 5.49 26.29
CA LEU A 60 -9.29 6.28 27.11
C LEU A 60 -10.12 5.40 28.04
N ILE A 61 -10.52 4.20 27.60
CA ILE A 61 -11.20 3.22 28.48
C ILE A 61 -10.28 2.81 29.62
N GLY A 62 -9.01 2.47 29.33
CA GLY A 62 -8.04 2.09 30.36
C GLY A 62 -7.79 3.22 31.38
N ILE A 63 -7.59 4.45 30.90
CA ILE A 63 -7.42 5.63 31.75
C ILE A 63 -8.69 5.89 32.58
N GLY A 64 -9.87 5.76 31.98
CA GLY A 64 -11.15 5.91 32.65
C GLY A 64 -11.35 4.89 33.77
N CYS A 65 -11.11 3.61 33.50
CA CYS A 65 -11.18 2.56 34.52
C CYS A 65 -10.19 2.83 35.66
N LYS A 66 -8.96 3.24 35.35
CA LYS A 66 -7.97 3.61 36.35
C LYS A 66 -8.46 4.77 37.23
N ALA A 67 -8.99 5.83 36.63
CA ALA A 67 -9.48 6.99 37.36
C ALA A 67 -10.64 6.63 38.31
N VAL A 68 -11.56 5.76 37.88
CA VAL A 68 -12.65 5.25 38.72
C VAL A 68 -12.12 4.43 39.90
N LEU A 69 -11.17 3.52 39.66
CA LEU A 69 -10.55 2.73 40.72
C LEU A 69 -9.76 3.59 41.70
N ASP A 70 -9.02 4.59 41.20
CA ASP A 70 -8.26 5.52 42.04
C ASP A 70 -9.21 6.39 42.90
N PHE A 71 -10.37 6.80 42.38
CA PHE A 71 -11.41 7.49 43.16
C PHE A 71 -11.98 6.60 44.26
N LEU A 72 -12.34 5.36 43.94
CA LEU A 72 -12.88 4.40 44.93
C LEU A 72 -11.87 4.01 46.01
N LYS A 73 -10.57 4.01 45.69
CA LYS A 73 -9.51 3.69 46.66
C LYS A 73 -9.24 4.85 47.65
N HIS A 74 -9.57 6.08 47.27
CA HIS A 74 -9.35 7.28 48.10
C HIS A 74 -10.64 7.84 48.73
N ALA A 75 -11.79 7.22 48.50
CA ALA A 75 -13.08 7.50 49.15
C ALA A 75 -13.24 6.64 50.41
#